data_AF-A0A7W0JXG2-F1
#
_entry.id   AF-A0A7W0JXG2-F1
#
_cell.length_a   1.000
_cell.length_b   1.000
_cell.length_c   1.000
_cell.angle_alpha   90.00
_cell.angle_beta   90.00
_cell.angle_gamma   90.00
#
_symmetry.space_group_name_H-M   'P 1'
#
loop_
_entity.id
_entity.type
_entity.pdbx_description
1 polymer ?
#
loop_
_entity_poly.entity_id
_entity_poly.type
_entity_poly.pdbx_seq_one_letter_code
_entity_poly.pdbx_strand_id
1 'polypeptide(L)'
;MTPQEGWPNIRAFPPEVPLFDGLKARLDRLFREHTPADPRAYAAGLREALLEAKSGLTAMREGLGTTERELVAERKQLADAERRGRLAGAVPDPETVAVAERYAGRHRERILVLERKLVVQQDELALAEREVQEMSAQYRSAAGGTAGSASVDAAWRDLEAAGATRPASDEDRDVADADRRRREETVEAQLAYLKGKLGDKKRER
;
A
#
# COMPACT_ATOMS: atom_id res chain seq x y z
N MET A 1 9.01 47.72 7.53
CA MET A 1 8.34 46.60 8.22
C MET A 1 7.94 45.57 7.18
N THR A 2 8.75 44.53 7.01
CA THR A 2 8.47 43.41 6.10
C THR A 2 7.72 42.32 6.87
N PRO A 3 6.59 41.79 6.37
CA PRO A 3 5.93 40.68 7.02
C PRO A 3 6.66 39.39 6.68
N GLN A 4 7.12 38.68 7.71
CA GLN A 4 7.63 37.32 7.57
C GLN A 4 6.46 36.39 7.24
N GLU A 5 6.46 35.86 6.02
CA GLU A 5 5.64 34.72 5.64
C GLU A 5 6.20 33.47 6.33
N GLY A 6 5.48 32.96 7.33
CA GLY A 6 5.74 31.67 7.96
C GLY A 6 5.19 30.54 7.09
N TRP A 7 6.00 30.06 6.15
CA TRP A 7 5.69 28.89 5.32
C TRP A 7 5.89 27.60 6.14
N PRO A 8 4.90 26.68 6.22
CA PRO A 8 5.18 25.34 6.70
C PRO A 8 5.93 24.56 5.63
N ASN A 9 7.20 24.33 5.92
CA ASN A 9 8.15 23.40 5.32
C ASN A 9 7.49 22.31 4.44
N ILE A 10 7.54 22.50 3.11
CA ILE A 10 7.29 21.43 2.14
C ILE A 10 8.36 20.39 2.44
N ARG A 11 8.01 19.33 3.16
CA ARG A 11 8.89 18.16 3.31
C ARG A 11 9.25 17.74 1.89
N ALA A 12 10.49 17.99 1.50
CA ALA A 12 11.05 17.50 0.26
C ALA A 12 10.76 16.01 0.23
N PHE A 13 9.98 15.58 -0.77
CA PHE A 13 9.89 14.17 -1.09
C PHE A 13 11.32 13.70 -1.38
N PRO A 14 11.85 12.71 -0.64
CA PRO A 14 13.16 12.18 -0.98
C PRO A 14 13.11 11.71 -2.43
N PRO A 15 14.17 11.91 -3.23
CA PRO A 15 14.24 11.32 -4.55
C PRO A 15 14.14 9.80 -4.36
N GLU A 16 13.04 9.21 -4.81
CA GLU A 16 12.96 7.76 -4.98
C GLU A 16 13.98 7.42 -6.06
N VAL A 17 15.15 6.95 -5.63
CA VAL A 17 16.02 6.20 -6.51
C VAL A 17 15.16 5.04 -7.02
N PRO A 18 15.03 4.82 -8.34
CA PRO A 18 14.26 3.70 -8.85
C PRO A 18 14.94 2.41 -8.40
N LEU A 19 14.51 1.89 -7.25
CA LEU A 19 14.95 0.64 -6.63
C LEU A 19 14.86 -0.51 -7.66
N PHE A 20 13.88 -0.39 -8.55
CA PHE A 20 13.59 -1.32 -9.61
C PHE A 20 14.66 -1.38 -10.71
N ASP A 21 15.27 -0.24 -11.07
CA ASP A 21 16.35 -0.22 -12.07
C ASP A 21 17.62 -0.88 -11.52
N GLY A 22 17.89 -0.70 -10.21
CA GLY A 22 18.98 -1.39 -9.52
C GLY A 22 18.75 -2.90 -9.45
N LEU A 23 17.52 -3.32 -9.14
CA LEU A 23 17.13 -4.74 -9.10
C LEU A 23 17.21 -5.40 -10.48
N LYS A 24 16.68 -4.73 -11.52
CA LYS A 24 16.71 -5.21 -12.91
C LYS A 24 18.13 -5.31 -13.46
N ALA A 25 18.98 -4.30 -13.22
CA ALA A 25 20.38 -4.35 -13.63
C ALA A 25 21.16 -5.45 -12.91
N ARG A 26 20.82 -5.74 -11.64
CA ARG A 26 21.41 -6.81 -10.86
C ARG A 26 20.92 -8.19 -11.32
N LEU A 27 19.64 -8.34 -11.63
CA LEU A 27 19.05 -9.55 -12.23
C LEU A 27 19.66 -9.83 -13.61
N ASP A 28 19.74 -8.83 -14.48
CA ASP A 28 20.36 -8.95 -15.81
C ASP A 28 21.84 -9.32 -15.73
N ARG A 29 22.54 -8.93 -14.65
CA ARG A 29 23.91 -9.36 -14.38
C ARG A 29 23.95 -10.83 -13.92
N LEU A 30 23.06 -11.20 -13.02
CA LEU A 30 22.94 -12.55 -12.47
C LEU A 30 22.58 -13.59 -13.55
N PHE A 31 21.71 -13.21 -14.49
CA PHE A 31 21.36 -14.03 -15.65
C PHE A 31 22.49 -14.09 -16.70
N ARG A 32 23.31 -13.03 -16.85
CA ARG A 32 24.46 -13.01 -17.78
C ARG A 32 25.67 -13.79 -17.27
N GLU A 33 25.90 -13.81 -15.96
CA GLU A 33 27.06 -14.48 -15.34
C GLU A 33 26.84 -15.99 -15.12
N HIS A 34 25.62 -16.51 -15.26
CA HIS A 34 25.29 -17.92 -15.02
C HIS A 34 24.79 -18.68 -16.26
N THR A 35 25.73 -19.25 -17.02
CA THR A 35 25.51 -20.55 -17.71
C THR A 35 25.70 -21.66 -16.64
N PRO A 36 24.97 -22.79 -16.64
CA PRO A 36 24.62 -23.53 -15.40
C PRO A 36 25.83 -24.28 -14.82
N ALA A 37 26.61 -23.62 -13.97
CA ALA A 37 27.76 -24.23 -13.31
C ALA A 37 27.45 -24.71 -11.88
N ASP A 38 26.46 -24.12 -11.19
CA ASP A 38 26.02 -24.62 -9.88
C ASP A 38 24.54 -24.23 -9.57
N PRO A 39 23.59 -25.17 -9.66
CA PRO A 39 22.20 -24.97 -9.28
C PRO A 39 22.02 -24.47 -7.85
N ARG A 40 22.93 -24.83 -6.92
CA ARG A 40 22.86 -24.39 -5.52
C ARG A 40 23.22 -22.92 -5.37
N ALA A 41 24.27 -22.46 -6.07
CA ALA A 41 24.65 -21.06 -6.09
C ALA A 41 23.52 -20.18 -6.68
N TYR A 42 22.88 -20.66 -7.76
CA TYR A 42 21.73 -20.00 -8.36
C TYR A 42 20.54 -19.90 -7.38
N ALA A 43 20.20 -21.00 -6.70
CA ALA A 43 19.13 -21.01 -5.71
C ALA A 43 19.43 -20.09 -4.51
N ALA A 44 20.70 -20.00 -4.07
CA ALA A 44 21.11 -19.08 -3.01
C ALA A 44 20.95 -17.62 -3.42
N GLY A 45 21.35 -17.25 -4.66
CA GLY A 45 21.15 -15.91 -5.19
C GLY A 45 19.67 -15.53 -5.31
N LEU A 46 18.83 -16.45 -5.79
CA LEU A 46 17.37 -16.25 -5.86
C LEU A 46 16.75 -16.07 -4.46
N ARG A 47 17.22 -16.83 -3.47
CA ARG A 47 16.77 -16.69 -2.07
C ARG A 47 17.05 -15.28 -1.56
N GLU A 48 18.28 -14.78 -1.73
CA GLU A 48 18.66 -13.44 -1.28
C GLU A 48 17.81 -12.36 -1.95
N ALA A 49 17.68 -12.42 -3.29
CA ALA A 49 16.85 -11.50 -4.05
C ALA A 49 15.36 -11.54 -3.62
N LEU A 50 14.83 -12.72 -3.28
CA LEU A 50 13.47 -12.86 -2.76
C LEU A 50 13.29 -12.27 -1.37
N LEU A 51 14.28 -12.38 -0.49
CA LEU A 51 14.24 -11.73 0.82
C LEU A 51 14.22 -10.21 0.65
N GLU A 52 15.08 -9.67 -0.21
CA GLU A 52 15.12 -8.24 -0.52
C GLU A 52 13.79 -7.76 -1.12
N ALA A 53 13.29 -8.44 -2.15
CA ALA A 53 12.04 -8.07 -2.82
C ALA A 53 10.82 -8.14 -1.88
N LYS A 54 10.75 -9.17 -1.02
CA LYS A 54 9.69 -9.27 0.00
C LYS A 54 9.75 -8.14 1.02
N SER A 55 10.96 -7.69 1.39
CA SER A 55 11.11 -6.52 2.27
C SER A 55 10.65 -5.23 1.58
N GLY A 56 10.97 -5.07 0.29
CA GLY A 56 10.50 -3.97 -0.55
C GLY A 56 8.97 -3.91 -0.63
N LEU A 57 8.31 -5.06 -0.81
CA LEU A 57 6.85 -5.14 -0.80
C LEU A 57 6.23 -4.64 0.51
N THR A 58 6.84 -4.94 1.66
CA THR A 58 6.37 -4.40 2.95
C THR A 58 6.46 -2.88 2.96
N ALA A 59 7.60 -2.32 2.55
CA ALA A 59 7.79 -0.87 2.50
C ALA A 59 6.80 -0.19 1.54
N MET A 60 6.51 -0.80 0.38
CA MET A 60 5.50 -0.29 -0.57
C MET A 60 4.10 -0.27 0.02
N ARG A 61 3.70 -1.34 0.72
CA ARG A 61 2.40 -1.42 1.41
C ARG A 61 2.28 -0.41 2.54
N GLU A 62 3.34 -0.22 3.33
CA GLU A 62 3.38 0.82 4.37
C GLU A 62 3.30 2.23 3.78
N GLY A 63 4.00 2.46 2.66
CA GLY A 63 3.94 3.70 1.89
C GLY A 63 2.51 3.99 1.39
N LEU A 64 1.85 2.98 0.81
CA LEU A 64 0.46 3.05 0.37
C LEU A 64 -0.48 3.41 1.54
N GLY A 65 -0.38 2.66 2.65
CA GLY A 65 -1.20 2.92 3.84
C GLY A 65 -0.91 4.27 4.50
N THR A 66 0.28 4.84 4.30
CA THR A 66 0.58 6.23 4.70
C THR A 66 -0.13 7.23 3.80
N THR A 67 -0.05 7.07 2.48
CA THR A 67 -0.78 7.94 1.52
C THR A 67 -2.30 7.90 1.76
N GLU A 68 -2.87 6.73 2.05
CA GLU A 68 -4.30 6.59 2.37
C GLU A 68 -4.70 7.40 3.60
N ARG A 69 -3.92 7.31 4.68
CA ARG A 69 -4.15 8.08 5.91
C ARG A 69 -4.01 9.58 5.67
N GLU A 70 -3.03 9.99 4.88
CA GLU A 70 -2.86 11.39 4.46
C GLU A 70 -4.07 11.89 3.66
N LEU A 71 -4.57 11.10 2.72
CA LEU A 71 -5.74 11.44 1.90
C LEU A 71 -7.01 11.60 2.76
N VAL A 72 -7.22 10.71 3.73
CA VAL A 72 -8.34 10.83 4.69
C VAL A 72 -8.20 12.10 5.53
N ALA A 73 -7.00 12.38 6.05
CA ALA A 73 -6.75 13.58 6.84
C ALA A 73 -6.98 14.85 6.01
N GLU A 74 -6.50 14.89 4.77
CA GLU A 74 -6.62 16.04 3.88
C GLU A 74 -8.09 16.31 3.49
N ARG A 75 -8.87 15.27 3.22
CA ARG A 75 -10.33 15.39 2.97
C ARG A 75 -11.06 15.99 4.17
N LYS A 76 -10.67 15.60 5.39
CA LYS A 76 -11.21 16.22 6.61
C LYS A 76 -10.85 17.71 6.71
N GLN A 77 -9.60 18.07 6.41
CA GLN A 77 -9.16 19.47 6.39
C GLN A 77 -9.92 20.30 5.36
N LEU A 78 -10.17 19.75 4.16
CA LEU A 78 -11.01 20.41 3.15
C LEU A 78 -12.43 20.67 3.67
N ALA A 79 -13.09 19.66 4.25
CA ALA A 79 -14.43 19.82 4.79
C ALA A 79 -14.50 20.88 5.91
N ASP A 80 -13.45 20.96 6.73
CA ASP A 80 -13.31 21.97 7.78
C ASP A 80 -13.07 23.37 7.20
N ALA A 81 -12.22 23.50 6.18
CA ALA A 81 -11.97 24.74 5.47
C ALA A 81 -13.23 25.28 4.78
N GLU A 82 -13.98 24.42 4.09
CA GLU A 82 -15.23 24.80 3.43
C GLU A 82 -16.31 25.23 4.42
N ARG A 83 -16.42 24.54 5.56
CA ARG A 83 -17.34 24.94 6.63
C ARG A 83 -16.98 26.31 7.18
N ARG A 84 -15.69 26.58 7.44
CA ARG A 84 -15.22 27.90 7.89
C ARG A 84 -15.42 28.98 6.82
N GLY A 85 -15.23 28.65 5.54
CA GLY A 85 -15.51 29.56 4.43
C GLY A 85 -16.99 29.97 4.36
N ARG A 86 -17.92 29.03 4.59
CA ARG A 86 -19.36 29.37 4.70
C ARG A 86 -19.66 30.31 5.87
N LEU A 87 -19.00 30.13 7.01
CA LEU A 87 -19.14 31.04 8.15
C LEU A 87 -18.56 32.42 7.85
N ALA A 88 -17.42 32.49 7.15
CA ALA A 88 -16.84 33.75 6.70
C ALA A 88 -17.77 34.51 5.74
N GLY A 89 -18.47 33.81 4.84
CA GLY A 89 -19.45 34.42 3.94
C GLY A 89 -20.66 35.03 4.64
N ALA A 90 -20.91 34.71 5.91
CA ALA A 90 -21.95 35.34 6.71
C ALA A 90 -21.50 36.68 7.34
N VAL A 91 -20.23 37.04 7.21
CA VAL A 91 -19.63 38.29 7.71
C VAL A 91 -19.39 39.22 6.51
N PRO A 92 -19.62 40.54 6.62
CA PRO A 92 -19.36 41.50 5.54
C PRO A 92 -17.86 41.82 5.41
N ASP A 93 -17.01 40.79 5.32
CA ASP A 93 -15.57 40.90 5.09
C ASP A 93 -15.16 40.04 3.88
N PRO A 94 -15.05 40.64 2.68
CA PRO A 94 -14.71 39.91 1.46
C PRO A 94 -13.27 39.37 1.48
N GLU A 95 -12.35 39.95 2.24
CA GLU A 95 -10.97 39.46 2.32
C GLU A 95 -10.93 38.11 3.03
N THR A 96 -11.67 37.96 4.13
CA THR A 96 -11.76 36.68 4.85
C THR A 96 -12.38 35.59 3.98
N VAL A 97 -13.39 35.90 3.17
CA VAL A 97 -13.98 34.95 2.21
C VAL A 97 -12.95 34.49 1.18
N ALA A 98 -12.23 35.44 0.56
CA ALA A 98 -11.21 35.13 -0.44
C ALA A 98 -10.06 34.26 0.14
N VAL A 99 -9.64 34.53 1.38
CA VAL A 99 -8.64 33.71 2.07
C VAL A 99 -9.15 32.28 2.31
N ALA A 100 -10.41 32.13 2.75
CA ALA A 100 -11.00 30.82 2.98
C ALA A 100 -11.13 30.00 1.68
N GLU A 101 -11.52 30.65 0.57
CA GLU A 101 -11.58 30.02 -0.75
C GLU A 101 -10.20 29.54 -1.23
N ARG A 102 -9.17 30.38 -1.09
CA ARG A 102 -7.79 30.01 -1.43
C ARG A 102 -7.30 28.84 -0.56
N TYR A 103 -7.64 28.84 0.72
CA TYR A 103 -7.27 27.74 1.63
C TYR A 103 -7.93 26.42 1.24
N ALA A 104 -9.25 26.44 0.95
CA ALA A 104 -9.96 25.27 0.45
C ALA A 104 -9.44 24.80 -0.92
N GLY A 105 -9.10 25.73 -1.81
CA GLY A 105 -8.50 25.44 -3.12
C GLY A 105 -7.21 24.62 -2.99
N ARG A 106 -6.30 25.01 -2.10
CA ARG A 106 -5.05 24.26 -1.86
C ARG A 106 -5.29 22.84 -1.36
N HIS A 107 -6.28 22.63 -0.48
CA HIS A 107 -6.64 21.29 -0.03
C HIS A 107 -7.19 20.42 -1.16
N ARG A 108 -8.01 21.00 -2.06
CA ARG A 108 -8.49 20.27 -3.25
C ARG A 108 -7.35 19.86 -4.17
N GLU A 109 -6.42 20.77 -4.45
CA GLU A 109 -5.22 20.48 -5.25
C GLU A 109 -4.39 19.35 -4.62
N ARG A 110 -4.19 19.40 -3.30
CA ARG A 110 -3.44 18.36 -2.58
C ARG A 110 -4.15 17.01 -2.60
N ILE A 111 -5.47 16.97 -2.45
CA ILE A 111 -6.28 15.75 -2.60
C ILE A 111 -6.07 15.16 -3.99
N LEU A 112 -6.15 15.95 -5.05
CA LEU A 112 -5.95 15.46 -6.42
C LEU A 112 -4.55 14.87 -6.63
N VAL A 113 -3.51 15.45 -6.03
CA VAL A 113 -2.14 14.90 -6.06
C VAL A 113 -2.08 13.57 -5.31
N LEU A 114 -2.65 13.49 -4.10
CA LEU A 114 -2.67 12.29 -3.28
C LEU A 114 -3.45 11.15 -3.94
N GLU A 115 -4.57 11.46 -4.61
CA GLU A 115 -5.36 10.47 -5.35
C GLU A 115 -4.58 9.90 -6.53
N ARG A 116 -3.88 10.73 -7.31
CA ARG A 116 -2.99 10.24 -8.39
C ARG A 116 -1.86 9.40 -7.83
N LYS A 117 -1.23 9.84 -6.73
CA LYS A 117 -0.17 9.09 -6.06
C LYS A 117 -0.68 7.72 -5.60
N LEU A 118 -1.89 7.66 -5.04
CA LEU A 118 -2.50 6.41 -4.58
C LEU A 118 -2.65 5.41 -5.73
N VAL A 119 -3.19 5.86 -6.87
CA VAL A 119 -3.33 4.99 -8.06
C VAL A 119 -1.98 4.46 -8.52
N VAL A 120 -0.98 5.33 -8.67
CA VAL A 120 0.38 4.91 -9.07
C VAL A 120 0.95 3.90 -8.06
N GLN A 121 0.83 4.16 -6.76
CA GLN A 121 1.34 3.23 -5.74
C GLN A 121 0.63 1.88 -5.76
N GLN A 122 -0.67 1.83 -6.10
CA GLN A 122 -1.41 0.58 -6.27
C GLN A 122 -0.94 -0.20 -7.50
N ASP A 123 -0.72 0.50 -8.62
CA ASP A 123 -0.24 -0.12 -9.86
C ASP A 123 1.19 -0.69 -9.69
N GLU A 124 2.09 0.08 -9.06
CA GLU A 124 3.45 -0.33 -8.73
C GLU A 124 3.45 -1.53 -7.76
N LEU A 125 2.61 -1.50 -6.72
CA LEU A 125 2.49 -2.62 -5.80
C LEU A 125 2.04 -3.90 -6.53
N ALA A 126 1.06 -3.78 -7.43
CA ALA A 126 0.57 -4.91 -8.21
C ALA A 126 1.64 -5.48 -9.17
N LEU A 127 2.49 -4.64 -9.75
CA LEU A 127 3.64 -5.07 -10.55
C LEU A 127 4.65 -5.83 -9.70
N ALA A 128 5.08 -5.24 -8.58
CA ALA A 128 6.05 -5.84 -7.68
C ALA A 128 5.55 -7.17 -7.09
N GLU A 129 4.24 -7.27 -6.77
CA GLU A 129 3.64 -8.51 -6.29
C GLU A 129 3.74 -9.63 -7.32
N ARG A 130 3.48 -9.34 -8.60
CA ARG A 130 3.62 -10.33 -9.69
C ARG A 130 5.07 -10.81 -9.82
N GLU A 131 6.02 -9.89 -9.77
CA GLU A 131 7.45 -10.22 -9.91
C GLU A 131 7.96 -11.07 -8.75
N VAL A 132 7.53 -10.79 -7.51
CA VAL A 132 7.84 -11.65 -6.36
C VAL A 132 7.23 -13.05 -6.52
N GLN A 133 6.03 -13.16 -7.08
CA GLN A 133 5.42 -14.47 -7.37
C GLN A 133 6.22 -15.25 -8.42
N GLU A 134 6.65 -14.58 -9.50
CA GLU A 134 7.49 -15.18 -10.54
C GLU A 134 8.84 -15.64 -9.99
N MET A 135 9.54 -14.77 -9.24
CA MET A 135 10.80 -15.14 -8.58
C MET A 135 10.61 -16.30 -7.59
N SER A 136 9.49 -16.32 -6.87
CA SER A 136 9.18 -17.41 -5.92
C SER A 136 8.93 -18.73 -6.64
N ALA A 137 8.30 -18.72 -7.81
CA ALA A 137 8.15 -19.90 -8.65
C ALA A 137 9.50 -20.40 -9.19
N GLN A 138 10.35 -19.49 -9.69
CA GLN A 138 11.71 -19.81 -10.15
C GLN A 138 12.55 -20.44 -9.04
N TYR A 139 12.53 -19.84 -7.84
CA TYR A 139 13.25 -20.36 -6.69
C TYR A 139 12.74 -21.73 -6.24
N ARG A 140 11.42 -21.96 -6.20
CA ARG A 140 10.88 -23.31 -5.92
C ARG A 140 11.38 -24.32 -6.95
N SER A 141 11.41 -23.97 -8.23
CA SER A 141 11.92 -24.90 -9.26
C SER A 141 13.42 -25.21 -9.08
N ALA A 142 14.22 -24.23 -8.68
CA ALA A 142 15.67 -24.37 -8.50
C ALA A 142 16.05 -25.06 -7.17
N ALA A 143 15.29 -24.84 -6.10
CA ALA A 143 15.59 -25.28 -4.74
C ALA A 143 14.86 -26.58 -4.32
N GLY A 144 14.32 -27.35 -5.27
CA GLY A 144 13.68 -28.63 -4.99
C GLY A 144 12.23 -28.56 -4.49
N GLY A 145 11.49 -27.52 -4.90
CA GLY A 145 10.05 -27.38 -4.67
C GLY A 145 9.72 -26.77 -3.30
N THR A 146 8.98 -27.51 -2.49
CA THR A 146 8.48 -27.07 -1.16
C THR A 146 9.59 -26.79 -0.16
N ALA A 147 10.71 -27.53 -0.24
CA ALA A 147 11.90 -27.30 0.59
C ALA A 147 12.52 -25.90 0.38
N GLY A 148 12.43 -25.39 -0.85
CA GLY A 148 12.84 -24.02 -1.17
C GLY A 148 12.02 -23.01 -0.38
N SER A 149 10.69 -23.06 -0.50
CA SER A 149 9.79 -22.11 0.17
C SER A 149 10.01 -22.10 1.68
N ALA A 150 10.03 -23.28 2.31
CA ALA A 150 10.26 -23.43 3.74
C ALA A 150 11.58 -22.81 4.21
N SER A 151 12.61 -22.87 3.36
CA SER A 151 13.90 -22.24 3.65
C SER A 151 13.77 -20.71 3.71
N VAL A 152 13.10 -20.05 2.75
CA VAL A 152 12.92 -18.58 2.76
C VAL A 152 12.12 -18.15 3.99
N ASP A 153 11.09 -18.92 4.34
CA ASP A 153 10.31 -18.68 5.55
C ASP A 153 11.14 -18.85 6.83
N ALA A 154 12.05 -19.82 6.87
CA ALA A 154 12.99 -19.96 7.97
C ALA A 154 13.95 -18.76 8.09
N ALA A 155 14.48 -18.25 6.96
CA ALA A 155 15.30 -17.04 6.95
C ALA A 155 14.56 -15.84 7.57
N TRP A 156 13.30 -15.68 7.19
CA TRP A 156 12.47 -14.61 7.73
C TRP A 156 12.22 -14.77 9.22
N ARG A 157 11.99 -15.99 9.72
CA ARG A 157 11.87 -16.25 11.17
C ARG A 157 13.15 -15.89 11.94
N ASP A 158 14.32 -16.16 11.36
CA ASP A 158 15.59 -15.79 11.97
C ASP A 158 15.78 -14.26 12.01
N LEU A 159 15.39 -13.56 10.93
CA LEU A 159 15.38 -12.10 10.89
C LEU A 159 14.37 -11.51 11.88
N GLU A 160 13.19 -12.11 12.04
CA GLU A 160 12.19 -11.70 13.04
C GLU A 160 12.72 -11.84 14.46
N ALA A 161 13.39 -12.96 14.76
CA ALA A 161 14.02 -13.16 16.06
C ALA A 161 15.11 -12.10 16.33
N ALA A 162 15.74 -11.56 15.29
CA ALA A 162 16.67 -10.45 15.35
C ALA A 162 16.01 -9.05 15.36
N GLY A 163 14.67 -8.98 15.37
CA GLY A 163 13.89 -7.74 15.46
C GLY A 163 13.44 -7.16 14.11
N ALA A 164 13.64 -7.87 12.99
CA ALA A 164 13.06 -7.45 11.71
C ALA A 164 11.54 -7.69 11.69
N THR A 165 10.80 -6.88 10.94
CA THR A 165 9.36 -7.10 10.73
C THR A 165 9.17 -7.96 9.50
N ARG A 166 8.54 -9.14 9.66
CA ARG A 166 8.29 -10.03 8.53
C ARG A 166 7.10 -9.54 7.70
N PRO A 167 7.24 -9.56 6.36
CA PRO A 167 6.10 -9.43 5.46
C PRO A 167 5.11 -10.58 5.68
N ALA A 168 3.81 -10.30 5.75
CA ALA A 168 2.78 -11.35 5.71
C ALA A 168 3.09 -12.31 4.55
N SER A 169 3.24 -13.60 4.88
CA SER A 169 3.53 -14.63 3.89
C SER A 169 2.35 -14.79 2.93
N ASP A 170 2.57 -15.41 1.77
CA ASP A 170 1.47 -15.66 0.84
C ASP A 170 0.42 -16.59 1.48
N GLU A 171 0.85 -17.54 2.32
CA GLU A 171 -0.04 -18.37 3.14
C GLU A 171 -0.86 -17.54 4.14
N ASP A 172 -0.25 -16.54 4.82
CA ASP A 172 -0.97 -15.65 5.74
C ASP A 172 -2.04 -14.82 5.01
N ARG A 173 -1.78 -14.41 3.77
CA ARG A 173 -2.72 -13.65 2.95
C ARG A 173 -3.87 -14.53 2.46
N ASP A 174 -3.58 -15.73 1.98
CA ASP A 174 -4.61 -16.68 1.56
C ASP A 174 -5.55 -17.03 2.72
N VAL A 175 -4.99 -17.21 3.92
CA VAL A 175 -5.78 -17.41 5.15
C VAL A 175 -6.63 -16.17 5.46
N ALA A 176 -6.06 -14.95 5.41
CA ALA A 176 -6.77 -13.72 5.70
C ALA A 176 -7.93 -13.45 4.70
N ASP A 177 -7.72 -13.74 3.41
CA ASP A 177 -8.74 -13.58 2.38
C ASP A 177 -9.83 -14.64 2.49
N ALA A 178 -9.50 -15.89 2.83
CA ALA A 178 -10.49 -16.90 3.15
C ALA A 178 -11.33 -16.51 4.37
N ASP A 179 -10.71 -15.93 5.39
CA ASP A 179 -11.40 -15.46 6.60
C ASP A 179 -12.33 -14.27 6.32
N ARG A 180 -11.91 -13.35 5.43
CA ARG A 180 -12.75 -12.24 4.95
C ARG A 180 -13.99 -12.74 4.22
N ARG A 181 -13.83 -13.68 3.27
CA ARG A 181 -14.95 -14.27 2.52
C ARG A 181 -15.97 -14.93 3.44
N ARG A 182 -15.52 -15.69 4.44
CA ARG A 182 -16.41 -16.31 5.45
C ARG A 182 -17.22 -15.28 6.23
N ARG A 183 -16.61 -14.14 6.59
CA ARG A 183 -17.31 -13.05 7.29
C ARG A 183 -18.35 -12.40 6.39
N GLU A 184 -18.02 -12.16 5.12
CA GLU A 184 -18.95 -11.61 4.12
C GLU A 184 -20.15 -12.53 3.90
N GLU A 185 -19.92 -13.84 3.74
CA GLU A 185 -20.99 -14.86 3.65
C GLU A 185 -21.89 -14.85 4.91
N THR A 186 -21.29 -14.70 6.09
CA THR A 186 -22.04 -14.63 7.35
C THR A 186 -22.90 -13.37 7.43
N VAL A 187 -22.36 -12.22 7.01
CA VAL A 187 -23.11 -10.95 6.96
C VAL A 187 -24.25 -11.03 5.95
N GLU A 188 -24.00 -11.61 4.77
CA GLU A 188 -25.02 -11.78 3.74
C GLU A 188 -26.15 -12.69 4.21
N ALA A 189 -25.84 -13.78 4.90
CA ALA A 189 -26.84 -14.66 5.51
C ALA A 189 -27.69 -13.93 6.58
N GLN A 190 -27.07 -13.09 7.41
CA GLN A 190 -27.78 -12.27 8.40
C GLN A 190 -28.70 -11.24 7.74
N LEU A 191 -28.24 -10.59 6.67
CA LEU A 191 -29.04 -9.63 5.90
C LEU A 191 -30.24 -10.31 5.22
N ALA A 192 -30.04 -11.49 4.63
CA ALA A 192 -31.11 -12.27 4.02
C ALA A 192 -32.19 -12.68 5.05
N TYR A 193 -31.78 -13.14 6.24
CA TYR A 193 -32.69 -13.48 7.33
C TYR A 193 -33.51 -12.26 7.81
N LEU A 194 -32.87 -11.11 8.00
CA LEU A 194 -33.55 -9.88 8.42
C LEU A 194 -34.54 -9.40 7.35
N LYS A 195 -34.16 -9.47 6.08
CA LYS A 195 -35.03 -9.10 4.94
C LYS A 195 -36.26 -9.99 4.85
N GLY A 196 -36.13 -11.29 5.09
CA GLY A 196 -37.26 -12.23 5.19
C GLY A 196 -38.25 -11.83 6.30
N LYS A 197 -37.75 -11.63 7.53
CA LYS A 197 -38.59 -11.21 8.67
C LYS A 197 -39.30 -9.87 8.46
N LEU A 198 -38.64 -8.90 7.80
CA LEU A 198 -39.24 -7.60 7.48
C LEU A 198 -40.30 -7.71 6.37
N GLY A 199 -40.10 -8.60 5.40
CA GLY A 199 -41.08 -8.91 4.35
C GLY A 199 -42.35 -9.55 4.89
N ASP A 200 -42.21 -10.51 5.80
CA ASP A 200 -43.35 -11.21 6.43
C ASP A 200 -44.17 -10.26 7.31
N LYS A 201 -43.51 -9.41 8.11
CA LYS A 201 -44.19 -8.36 8.91
C LYS A 201 -44.96 -7.34 8.09
N LYS A 202 -44.64 -7.18 6.81
CA LYS A 202 -45.31 -6.23 5.90
C LYS A 202 -46.50 -6.86 5.16
N ARG A 203 -46.58 -8.20 5.11
CA ARG A 203 -47.72 -8.95 4.55
C ARG A 203 -48.82 -9.25 5.56
N GLU A 204 -48.52 -9.13 6.85
CA GLU A 204 -49.44 -9.40 7.96
C GLU A 204 -50.14 -8.12 8.49
N ARG A 205 -50.01 -6.98 7.78
CA ARG A 205 -50.68 -5.70 8.07
C ARG A 205 -51.57 -5.26 6.94
#